data_AF-A0A843X3L3-F1
#
_entry.id   AF-A0A843X3L3-F1
#
_cell.length_a   1.000
_cell.length_b   1.000
_cell.length_c   1.000
_cell.angle_alpha   90.00
_cell.angle_beta   90.00
_cell.angle_gamma   90.00
#
_symmetry.space_group_name_H-M   'P 1'
#
loop_
_entity.id
_entity.type
_entity.pdbx_description
1 polymer ?
#
loop_
_entity_poly.entity_id
_entity_poly.type
_entity_poly.pdbx_seq_one_letter_code
_entity_poly.pdbx_strand_id
1 'polypeptide(L)'
;MRRDYWESLCHRWAIGPCQERSQAVKHNRAAHPKKNVHTSGLVSYATHNQKLCHELERAPTFCKLFDRTHKRRGTDDYVSKSARTISETYDKTMADRYVEGTPHPDLDPEAWVDATGWPRKG
;
A
#
# COMPACT_ATOMS: atom_id res chain seq x y z
N MET A 1 -4.96 22.34 -22.93
CA MET A 1 -3.63 22.76 -22.41
C MET A 1 -2.92 23.48 -23.54
N ARG A 2 -2.35 24.67 -23.32
CA ARG A 2 -1.63 25.38 -24.38
C ARG A 2 -0.27 24.71 -24.64
N ARG A 3 0.17 24.70 -25.91
CA ARG A 3 1.34 23.97 -26.40
C ARG A 3 2.66 24.49 -25.81
N ASP A 4 2.78 25.81 -25.71
CA ASP A 4 3.87 26.53 -25.05
C ASP A 4 4.12 26.06 -23.61
N TYR A 5 3.05 25.80 -22.85
CA TYR A 5 3.13 25.32 -21.48
C TYR A 5 3.63 23.88 -21.40
N TRP A 6 3.19 23.01 -22.32
CA TRP A 6 3.69 21.63 -22.40
C TRP A 6 5.19 21.60 -22.75
N GLU A 7 5.61 22.38 -23.74
CA GLU A 7 7.01 22.47 -24.16
C GLU A 7 7.91 23.02 -23.04
N SER A 8 7.44 24.02 -22.28
CA SER A 8 8.14 24.54 -21.10
C SER A 8 8.34 23.48 -20.02
N LEU A 9 7.33 22.65 -19.74
CA LEU A 9 7.44 21.54 -18.79
C LEU A 9 8.42 20.47 -19.27
N CYS A 10 8.35 20.09 -20.54
CA CYS A 10 9.29 19.15 -21.13
C CYS A 10 10.74 19.64 -21.01
N HIS A 11 10.99 20.92 -21.30
CA HIS A 11 12.32 21.52 -21.14
C HIS A 11 12.78 21.49 -19.68
N ARG A 12 11.90 21.84 -18.74
CA ARG A 12 12.20 21.80 -17.30
C ARG A 12 12.49 20.40 -16.77
N TRP A 13 11.85 19.36 -17.31
CA TRP A 13 12.14 17.98 -16.93
C TRP A 13 13.37 17.41 -17.65
N ALA A 14 13.75 17.98 -18.80
CA ALA A 14 14.92 17.59 -19.56
C ALA A 14 16.24 18.14 -19.00
N ILE A 15 16.22 19.08 -18.04
CA ILE A 15 17.45 19.59 -17.42
C ILE A 15 18.15 18.50 -16.60
N GLY A 16 19.49 18.50 -16.62
CA GLY A 16 20.35 17.52 -15.92
C GLY A 16 19.93 17.21 -14.47
N PRO A 17 19.69 18.21 -13.60
CA PRO A 17 19.28 17.97 -12.22
C PRO A 17 17.95 17.21 -12.06
N CYS A 18 17.01 17.34 -13.00
CA CYS A 18 15.75 16.58 -12.97
C CYS A 18 15.99 15.13 -13.41
N GLN A 19 16.79 14.94 -14.46
CA GLN A 19 17.14 13.61 -14.95
C GLN A 19 17.96 12.82 -13.94
N GLU A 20 18.97 13.43 -13.32
CA GLU A 20 19.79 12.81 -12.26
C GLU A 20 18.94 12.36 -11.09
N ARG A 21 18.04 13.22 -10.58
CA ARG A 21 17.10 12.86 -9.52
C ARG A 21 16.19 11.71 -9.93
N SER A 22 15.67 11.73 -11.17
CA SER A 22 14.84 10.65 -11.71
C SER A 22 15.61 9.32 -11.78
N GLN A 23 16.86 9.34 -12.25
CA GLN A 23 17.70 8.14 -12.32
C GLN A 23 18.09 7.64 -10.94
N ALA A 24 18.42 8.51 -10.00
CA ALA A 24 18.71 8.14 -8.61
C ALA A 24 17.51 7.46 -7.96
N VAL A 25 16.31 8.03 -8.08
CA VAL A 25 15.08 7.40 -7.56
C VAL A 25 14.81 6.05 -8.23
N LYS A 26 15.05 5.94 -9.54
CA LYS A 26 14.92 4.66 -10.27
C LYS A 26 15.88 3.61 -9.73
N HIS A 27 17.16 3.96 -9.55
CA HIS A 27 18.18 3.04 -8.98
C HIS A 27 17.85 2.66 -7.55
N ASN A 28 17.47 3.62 -6.69
CA ASN A 28 17.06 3.34 -5.31
C ASN A 28 15.85 2.38 -5.26
N ARG A 29 14.87 2.57 -6.15
CA ARG A 29 13.71 1.67 -6.27
C ARG A 29 14.08 0.27 -6.76
N ALA A 30 15.10 0.15 -7.60
CA ALA A 30 15.60 -1.14 -8.07
C ALA A 30 16.45 -1.85 -7.00
N ALA A 31 17.26 -1.11 -6.26
CA ALA A 31 18.13 -1.60 -5.19
C ALA A 31 17.35 -2.09 -3.96
N HIS A 32 16.21 -1.47 -3.67
CA HIS A 32 15.29 -1.92 -2.62
C HIS A 32 14.08 -2.60 -3.25
N PRO A 33 14.06 -3.95 -3.36
CA PRO A 33 12.94 -4.66 -3.95
C PRO A 33 11.65 -4.33 -3.19
N LYS A 34 10.84 -3.45 -3.80
CA LYS A 34 9.38 -3.36 -3.70
C LYS A 34 8.79 -3.81 -2.36
N LYS A 35 9.24 -3.19 -1.25
CA LYS A 35 8.75 -3.52 0.10
C LYS A 35 7.28 -3.16 0.29
N ASN A 36 6.78 -2.14 -0.43
CA ASN A 36 5.39 -1.69 -0.36
C ASN A 36 4.85 -1.51 -1.78
N VAL A 37 4.31 -2.58 -2.37
CA VAL A 37 3.64 -2.53 -3.68
C VAL A 37 2.16 -2.57 -3.46
N HIS A 38 1.46 -1.67 -4.15
CA HIS A 38 0.00 -1.64 -4.18
C HIS A 38 -0.50 -1.88 -5.60
N THR A 39 -1.69 -2.46 -5.73
CA THR A 39 -2.44 -2.64 -6.99
C THR A 39 -3.49 -1.55 -7.22
N SER A 40 -3.64 -0.61 -6.28
CA SER A 40 -4.64 0.46 -6.33
C SER A 40 -4.40 1.51 -7.41
N GLY A 41 -3.19 1.59 -7.97
CA GLY A 41 -2.85 2.59 -8.98
C GLY A 41 -3.02 4.02 -8.44
N LEU A 42 -3.76 4.86 -9.17
CA LEU A 42 -4.07 6.24 -8.76
C LEU A 42 -5.35 6.36 -7.90
N VAL A 43 -5.98 5.23 -7.56
CA VAL A 43 -7.20 5.22 -6.76
C VAL A 43 -6.83 5.30 -5.28
N SER A 44 -7.44 6.25 -4.57
CA SER A 44 -7.18 6.42 -3.14
C SER A 44 -7.73 5.25 -2.31
N TYR A 45 -7.17 5.06 -1.12
CA TYR A 45 -7.66 4.08 -0.14
C TYR A 45 -9.12 4.35 0.25
N ALA A 46 -9.51 5.63 0.40
CA ALA A 46 -10.89 6.03 0.68
C ALA A 46 -11.86 5.64 -0.45
N THR A 47 -11.45 5.80 -1.70
CA THR A 47 -12.26 5.36 -2.85
C THR A 47 -12.38 3.84 -2.89
N HIS A 48 -11.32 3.09 -2.57
CA HIS A 48 -11.40 1.64 -2.43
C HIS A 48 -12.34 1.22 -1.29
N ASN A 49 -12.31 1.94 -0.17
CA ASN A 49 -13.20 1.71 0.97
C ASN A 49 -14.67 1.91 0.58
N GLN A 50 -15.00 3.04 -0.06
CA GLN A 50 -16.37 3.30 -0.53
C GLN A 50 -16.88 2.23 -1.49
N LYS A 51 -16.04 1.78 -2.43
CA LYS A 51 -16.38 0.70 -3.35
C LYS A 51 -16.65 -0.61 -2.60
N LEU A 52 -15.79 -0.97 -1.65
CA LEU A 52 -16.00 -2.16 -0.82
C LEU A 52 -17.24 -2.04 0.07
N CYS A 53 -17.56 -0.87 0.60
CA CYS A 53 -18.79 -0.66 1.36
C CYS A 53 -20.03 -0.99 0.52
N HIS A 54 -20.03 -0.55 -0.74
CA HIS A 54 -21.11 -0.84 -1.67
C HIS A 54 -21.12 -2.31 -2.12
N GLU A 55 -19.95 -2.91 -2.37
CA GLU A 55 -19.82 -4.32 -2.78
C GLU A 55 -20.25 -5.30 -1.66
N LEU A 56 -20.03 -4.94 -0.39
CA LEU A 56 -20.34 -5.80 0.77
C LEU A 56 -21.64 -5.43 1.49
N GLU A 57 -22.29 -4.33 1.10
CA GLU A 57 -23.46 -3.74 1.78
C GLU A 57 -23.23 -3.43 3.28
N ARG A 58 -21.95 -3.31 3.68
CA ARG A 58 -21.51 -3.02 5.05
C ARG A 58 -20.12 -2.40 5.05
N ALA A 59 -19.72 -1.79 6.16
CA ALA A 59 -18.35 -1.33 6.32
C ALA A 59 -17.36 -2.52 6.16
N PRO A 60 -16.37 -2.43 5.27
CA PRO A 60 -15.35 -3.47 5.14
C PRO A 60 -14.44 -3.45 6.35
N THR A 61 -13.92 -4.62 6.70
CA THR A 61 -12.86 -4.71 7.69
C THR A 61 -11.55 -4.14 7.14
N PHE A 62 -10.68 -3.67 8.02
CA PHE A 62 -9.36 -3.20 7.63
C PHE A 62 -8.59 -4.23 6.77
N CYS A 63 -8.61 -5.52 7.15
CA CYS A 63 -7.94 -6.58 6.38
C CYS A 63 -8.50 -6.73 4.96
N LYS A 64 -9.83 -6.61 4.78
CA LYS A 64 -10.43 -6.67 3.43
C LYS A 64 -10.00 -5.51 2.55
N LEU A 65 -9.82 -4.34 3.14
CA LEU A 65 -9.33 -3.16 2.42
C LEU A 65 -7.83 -3.27 2.10
N PHE A 66 -7.04 -3.86 3.00
CA PHE A 66 -5.65 -4.20 2.76
C PHE A 66 -5.52 -5.19 1.59
N ASP A 67 -6.27 -6.30 1.62
CA ASP A 67 -6.33 -7.30 0.55
C ASP A 67 -6.66 -6.69 -0.80
N ARG A 68 -7.67 -5.81 -0.86
CA ARG A 68 -8.11 -5.14 -2.09
C ARG A 68 -6.99 -4.36 -2.78
N THR A 69 -6.00 -3.89 -2.01
CA THR A 69 -4.91 -3.04 -2.49
C THR A 69 -3.57 -3.76 -2.57
N HIS A 70 -3.44 -4.97 -2.01
CA HIS A 70 -2.19 -5.73 -1.93
C HIS A 70 -2.26 -7.14 -2.51
N LYS A 71 -3.44 -7.62 -2.91
CA LYS A 71 -3.59 -8.83 -3.72
C LYS A 71 -3.72 -8.50 -5.20
N ARG A 72 -3.32 -9.45 -6.04
CA ARG A 72 -3.50 -9.35 -7.50
C ARG A 72 -4.98 -9.57 -7.82
N ARG A 73 -5.50 -8.83 -8.81
CA ARG A 73 -6.89 -9.03 -9.22
C ARG A 73 -7.07 -10.43 -9.81
N GLY A 74 -8.12 -11.12 -9.37
CA GLY A 74 -8.46 -12.45 -9.86
C GLY A 74 -7.60 -13.59 -9.30
N THR A 75 -6.67 -13.29 -8.38
CA THR A 75 -5.96 -14.31 -7.59
C THR A 75 -6.00 -13.94 -6.12
N ASP A 76 -5.70 -14.89 -5.24
CA ASP A 76 -5.54 -14.61 -3.80
C ASP A 76 -4.09 -14.28 -3.43
N ASP A 77 -3.22 -14.12 -4.44
CA ASP A 77 -1.80 -13.91 -4.23
C ASP A 77 -1.48 -12.44 -3.91
N TYR A 78 -0.65 -12.26 -2.89
CA TYR A 78 -0.07 -10.97 -2.58
C TYR A 78 0.91 -10.50 -3.67
N VAL A 79 0.93 -9.20 -3.91
CA VAL A 79 1.79 -8.57 -4.90
C VAL A 79 3.25 -8.50 -4.48
N SER A 80 3.52 -8.70 -3.19
CA SER A 80 4.85 -8.74 -2.59
C SER A 80 4.90 -9.71 -1.42
N LYS A 81 6.07 -10.30 -1.17
CA LYS A 81 6.31 -11.16 0.00
C LYS A 81 6.10 -10.41 1.31
N SER A 82 6.46 -9.13 1.35
CA SER A 82 6.27 -8.26 2.52
C SER A 82 4.79 -8.05 2.84
N ALA A 83 3.96 -7.75 1.84
CA ALA A 83 2.50 -7.61 2.08
C ALA A 83 1.89 -8.88 2.66
N ARG A 84 2.31 -10.05 2.16
CA ARG A 84 1.91 -11.34 2.73
C ARG A 84 2.36 -11.48 4.18
N THR A 85 3.64 -11.24 4.46
CA THR A 85 4.18 -11.31 5.82
C THR A 85 3.48 -10.35 6.78
N ILE A 86 3.14 -9.14 6.33
CA ILE A 86 2.39 -8.17 7.15
C ILE A 86 1.01 -8.73 7.50
N SER A 87 0.25 -9.22 6.51
CA SER A 87 -1.07 -9.79 6.78
C SER A 87 -0.99 -11.00 7.71
N GLU A 88 -0.11 -11.96 7.42
CA GLU A 88 0.06 -13.16 8.23
C GLU A 88 0.50 -12.84 9.67
N THR A 89 1.40 -11.87 9.84
CA THR A 89 1.86 -11.43 11.17
C THR A 89 0.71 -10.75 11.92
N TYR A 90 -0.02 -9.86 11.26
CA TYR A 90 -1.16 -9.16 11.88
C TYR A 90 -2.26 -10.14 12.30
N ASP A 91 -2.66 -11.05 11.41
CA ASP A 91 -3.70 -12.06 11.68
C ASP A 91 -3.29 -12.95 12.85
N LYS A 92 -2.01 -13.36 12.90
CA LYS A 92 -1.46 -14.11 14.04
C LYS A 92 -1.50 -13.30 15.33
N THR A 93 -1.04 -12.06 15.33
CA THR A 93 -1.04 -11.20 16.52
C THR A 93 -2.46 -10.94 17.02
N MET A 94 -3.42 -10.74 16.12
CA MET A 94 -4.84 -10.59 16.47
C MET A 94 -5.38 -11.87 17.13
N ALA A 95 -5.06 -13.04 16.58
CA ALA A 95 -5.47 -14.33 17.15
C ALA A 95 -4.83 -14.61 18.52
N ASP A 96 -3.56 -14.23 18.71
CA ASP A 96 -2.85 -14.39 19.99
C ASP A 96 -3.38 -13.42 21.07
N ARG A 97 -3.78 -12.20 20.70
CA ARG A 97 -4.26 -11.16 21.62
C ARG A 97 -5.74 -11.30 21.99
N TYR A 98 -6.57 -11.76 21.05
CA TYR A 98 -8.01 -11.83 21.22
C TYR A 98 -8.47 -13.30 21.14
N VAL A 99 -8.86 -13.84 22.29
CA VAL A 99 -9.40 -15.21 22.39
C VAL A 99 -10.72 -15.30 21.62
N GLU A 100 -10.95 -16.43 20.95
CA GLU A 100 -12.21 -16.72 20.27
C GLU A 100 -13.42 -16.46 21.18
N GLY A 101 -14.38 -15.66 20.68
CA GLY A 101 -15.61 -15.32 21.41
C GLY A 101 -15.57 -14.01 22.18
N THR A 102 -14.44 -13.30 22.23
CA THR A 102 -14.37 -11.93 22.77
C THR A 102 -14.58 -10.89 21.66
N PRO A 103 -15.29 -9.77 21.94
CA PRO A 103 -15.38 -8.66 20.99
C PRO A 103 -13.98 -8.08 20.74
N HIS A 104 -13.45 -8.25 19.54
CA HIS A 104 -12.18 -7.66 19.13
C HIS A 104 -12.43 -6.39 18.27
N PRO A 105 -11.52 -5.42 18.28
CA PRO A 105 -11.60 -4.27 17.38
C PRO A 105 -11.39 -4.70 15.92
N ASP A 106 -11.86 -3.88 14.97
CA ASP A 106 -11.60 -4.09 13.54
C ASP A 106 -10.12 -3.87 13.16
N LEU A 107 -9.47 -2.94 13.86
CA LEU A 107 -8.04 -2.64 13.75
C LEU A 107 -7.45 -2.50 15.15
N ASP A 108 -6.40 -3.29 15.46
CA ASP A 108 -5.50 -3.05 16.58
C ASP A 108 -4.28 -2.28 16.06
N PRO A 109 -4.13 -0.98 16.39
CA PRO A 109 -3.02 -0.17 15.90
C PRO A 109 -1.65 -0.67 16.33
N GLU A 110 -1.53 -1.25 17.52
CA GLU A 110 -0.26 -1.78 18.04
C GLU A 110 0.12 -3.05 17.30
N ALA A 111 -0.83 -3.98 17.12
CA ALA A 111 -0.59 -5.19 16.32
C ALA A 111 -0.24 -4.85 14.86
N TRP A 112 -0.85 -3.79 14.31
CA TRP A 112 -0.53 -3.32 12.97
C TRP A 112 0.88 -2.73 12.86
N VAL A 113 1.31 -1.96 13.85
CA VAL A 113 2.67 -1.43 13.94
C VAL A 113 3.69 -2.56 14.06
N ASP A 114 3.41 -3.58 14.88
CA ASP A 114 4.26 -4.77 15.03
C ASP A 114 4.42 -5.51 13.70
N ALA A 115 3.32 -5.67 12.95
CA ALA A 115 3.30 -6.38 11.67
C ALA A 115 4.02 -5.61 10.54
N THR A 116 3.87 -4.29 10.49
CA THR A 116 4.46 -3.44 9.44
C THR A 116 5.92 -3.09 9.72
N GLY A 117 6.33 -3.16 10.99
CA GLY A 117 7.65 -2.77 11.47
C GLY A 117 7.79 -1.25 11.56
N TRP A 118 8.28 -0.76 12.70
CA TRP A 118 8.63 0.65 12.86
C TRP A 118 9.63 1.08 11.77
N PRO A 119 9.51 2.27 11.15
CA PRO A 119 10.61 2.80 10.36
C PRO A 119 11.80 3.02 11.29
N ARG A 120 12.76 2.09 11.29
CA ARG A 120 14.08 2.35 11.85
C ARG A 120 14.63 3.53 11.06
N LYS A 121 14.79 4.68 11.72
CA LYS A 121 15.56 5.80 11.16
C LYS A 121 16.96 5.23 10.84
N GLY A 122 17.23 5.10 9.54
CA GLY A 122 18.58 4.85 9.03
C GLY A 122 19.41 6.11 9.11
#